data_AF-A0A2G5QJA0-F1
#
_entry.id   AF-A0A2G5QJA0-F1
#
_cell.length_a   1.000
_cell.length_b   1.000
_cell.length_c   1.000
_cell.angle_alpha   90.00
_cell.angle_beta   90.00
_cell.angle_gamma   90.00
#
_symmetry.space_group_name_H-M   'P 1'
#
loop_
_entity.id
_entity.type
_entity.pdbx_description
1 polymer ?
#
loop_
_entity_poly.entity_id
_entity_poly.type
_entity_poly.pdbx_seq_one_letter_code
_entity_poly.pdbx_strand_id
1 'polypeptide(L)'
;MSRPGSAANGFDHLRLIAAALVVIHHARVLNGDAPWMIGWGPDPGTLGVGIFFVISGYLVTASLRRTPSVGVFLAKRLLRIAPGLLAALSLTALVLGPLVSGLPVSAYFGGAAPLLYVLKNLSLYAVTYDLPGVFAHAPYPNVVNGSLWSLRLEFTAYLGLAALGALRLVRAPVLAGLALLAAGAFLAVHLTGLDARSDLARLASLATLNGWLFLCGAALEAFEVKPPAWTAIAGLVLLPTPAWFLGLPLAVVALGRITAPRLPADLSYGLYIYSFPLQQVLAEHGRLNLLTSLALALPFAAASWFLVEKPALKLKARLPGAVSPASAPVDQALP
;
A
#
# COMPACT_ATOMS: atom_id res chain seq x y z
N MET A 1 -10.67 4.70 36.59
CA MET A 1 -9.55 3.73 36.46
C MET A 1 -9.60 3.10 35.09
N SER A 2 -8.89 3.66 34.12
CA SER A 2 -8.79 3.17 32.74
C SER A 2 -7.84 1.97 32.69
N ARG A 3 -8.29 0.83 32.14
CA ARG A 3 -7.44 -0.33 31.88
C ARG A 3 -6.21 0.10 31.06
N PRO A 4 -4.98 -0.34 31.39
CA PRO A 4 -3.81 -0.07 30.58
C PRO A 4 -4.08 -0.61 29.17
N GLY A 5 -3.99 0.27 28.17
CA GLY A 5 -4.29 -0.05 26.79
C GLY A 5 -3.46 -1.24 26.33
N SER A 6 -4.13 -2.28 25.85
CA SER A 6 -3.50 -3.49 25.33
C SER A 6 -2.41 -3.14 24.31
N ALA A 7 -1.16 -3.42 24.62
CA ALA A 7 -0.03 -3.23 23.73
C ALA A 7 -0.24 -3.95 22.38
N ALA A 8 0.28 -3.36 21.29
CA ALA A 8 0.37 -4.01 19.98
C ALA A 8 1.77 -3.75 19.38
N ASN A 9 2.05 -4.38 18.24
CA ASN A 9 3.26 -4.12 17.48
C ASN A 9 3.14 -2.81 16.67
N GLY A 10 4.27 -2.19 16.34
CA GLY A 10 4.37 -0.89 15.68
C GLY A 10 4.00 -0.88 14.18
N PHE A 11 3.65 -2.01 13.57
CA PHE A 11 3.38 -2.09 12.13
C PHE A 11 2.26 -1.16 11.65
N ASP A 12 1.22 -0.94 12.46
CA ASP A 12 0.12 -0.04 12.08
C ASP A 12 0.54 1.43 12.07
N HIS A 13 1.49 1.83 12.93
CA HIS A 13 2.10 3.17 12.87
C HIS A 13 2.97 3.32 11.65
N LEU A 14 3.79 2.31 11.33
CA LEU A 14 4.63 2.34 10.13
C LEU A 14 3.80 2.44 8.85
N ARG A 15 2.63 1.77 8.79
CA ARG A 15 1.68 1.93 7.68
C ARG A 15 1.14 3.36 7.58
N LEU A 16 0.79 3.98 8.70
CA LEU A 16 0.32 5.37 8.70
C LEU A 16 1.43 6.35 8.29
N ILE A 17 2.66 6.13 8.76
CA ILE A 17 3.85 6.88 8.34
C ILE A 17 4.08 6.70 6.83
N ALA A 18 4.00 5.47 6.32
CA ALA A 18 4.14 5.16 4.90
C ALA A 18 3.08 5.89 4.05
N ALA A 19 1.82 5.91 4.49
CA ALA A 19 0.77 6.70 3.83
C ALA A 19 1.09 8.20 3.85
N ALA A 20 1.55 8.74 4.98
CA ALA A 20 1.92 10.14 5.09
C ALA A 20 3.11 10.52 4.18
N LEU A 21 4.12 9.65 4.04
CA LEU A 21 5.23 9.86 3.12
C LEU A 21 4.75 9.94 1.65
N VAL A 22 3.77 9.12 1.28
CA VAL A 22 3.13 9.18 -0.05
C VAL A 22 2.37 10.51 -0.23
N VAL A 23 1.64 10.97 0.78
CA VAL A 23 0.97 12.28 0.76
C VAL A 23 1.98 13.42 0.60
N ILE A 24 3.11 13.37 1.30
CA ILE A 24 4.20 14.36 1.21
C ILE A 24 4.76 14.40 -0.22
N HIS A 25 5.03 13.24 -0.82
CA HIS A 25 5.50 13.16 -2.21
C HIS A 25 4.49 13.79 -3.17
N HIS A 26 3.21 13.37 -3.11
CA HIS A 26 2.16 13.89 -3.99
C HIS A 26 1.91 15.39 -3.81
N ALA A 27 2.03 15.93 -2.60
CA ALA A 27 1.87 17.37 -2.36
C ALA A 27 2.88 18.22 -3.14
N ARG A 28 4.01 17.63 -3.56
CA ARG A 28 5.04 18.27 -4.37
C ARG A 28 4.83 18.01 -5.85
N VAL A 29 4.79 16.74 -6.27
CA VAL A 29 4.71 16.41 -7.70
C VAL A 29 3.40 16.84 -8.36
N LEU A 30 2.29 16.89 -7.62
CA LEU A 30 1.01 17.37 -8.15
C LEU A 30 0.93 18.90 -8.23
N ASN A 31 1.86 19.61 -7.59
CA ASN A 31 2.08 21.05 -7.80
C ASN A 31 2.99 21.33 -9.01
N GLY A 32 3.47 20.30 -9.71
CA GLY A 32 4.42 20.44 -10.82
C GLY A 32 5.89 20.55 -10.39
N ASP A 33 6.17 20.44 -9.09
CA ASP A 33 7.53 20.46 -8.58
C ASP A 33 8.23 19.10 -8.77
N ALA A 34 9.55 19.12 -8.96
CA ALA A 34 10.36 17.90 -8.94
C ALA A 34 10.26 17.18 -7.57
N PRO A 35 10.26 15.84 -7.53
CA PRO A 35 10.21 15.10 -6.28
C PRO A 35 11.40 15.45 -5.37
N TRP A 36 11.16 15.48 -4.07
CA TRP A 36 12.22 15.66 -3.09
C TRP A 36 12.93 14.32 -2.86
N MET A 37 14.22 14.26 -3.19
CA MET A 37 15.04 13.06 -3.00
C MET A 37 15.70 13.06 -1.63
N ILE A 38 15.76 11.90 -0.98
CA ILE A 38 16.54 11.70 0.24
C ILE A 38 17.97 11.36 -0.19
N GLY A 39 18.84 12.38 -0.30
CA GLY A 39 20.19 12.20 -0.82
C GLY A 39 20.18 11.58 -2.22
N TRP A 40 20.91 10.47 -2.38
CA TRP A 40 20.95 9.62 -3.59
C TRP A 40 20.02 8.40 -3.50
N GLY A 41 19.14 8.37 -2.50
CA GLY A 41 18.22 7.28 -2.23
C GLY A 41 16.83 7.53 -2.83
N PRO A 42 15.74 7.10 -2.15
CA PRO A 42 14.39 7.22 -2.66
C PRO A 42 13.80 8.60 -2.37
N ASP A 43 12.76 8.98 -3.12
CA ASP A 43 11.82 10.00 -2.68
C ASP A 43 10.84 9.44 -1.61
N PRO A 44 10.13 10.30 -0.84
CA PRO A 44 9.18 9.84 0.17
C PRO A 44 8.10 8.88 -0.33
N GLY A 45 7.61 9.04 -1.56
CA GLY A 45 6.58 8.18 -2.14
C GLY A 45 7.12 6.77 -2.38
N THR A 46 8.31 6.67 -2.99
CA THR A 46 9.02 5.40 -3.18
C THR A 46 9.33 4.72 -1.83
N LEU A 47 9.79 5.48 -0.82
CA LEU A 47 10.02 4.96 0.52
C LEU A 47 8.73 4.44 1.17
N GLY A 48 7.65 5.21 1.12
CA GLY A 48 6.36 4.84 1.69
C GLY A 48 5.79 3.56 1.06
N VAL A 49 5.79 3.47 -0.27
CA VAL A 49 5.38 2.26 -0.99
C VAL A 49 6.29 1.09 -0.61
N GLY A 50 7.62 1.28 -0.55
CA GLY A 50 8.56 0.24 -0.13
C GLY A 50 8.27 -0.30 1.29
N ILE A 51 7.95 0.58 2.24
CA ILE A 51 7.54 0.19 3.60
C ILE A 51 6.27 -0.67 3.55
N PHE A 52 5.25 -0.26 2.77
CA PHE A 52 4.05 -1.07 2.59
C PHE A 52 4.36 -2.47 2.06
N PHE A 53 5.22 -2.59 1.04
CA PHE A 53 5.57 -3.89 0.46
C PHE A 53 6.31 -4.79 1.45
N VAL A 54 7.25 -4.28 2.24
CA VAL A 54 7.93 -5.08 3.28
C VAL A 54 6.92 -5.54 4.34
N ILE A 55 6.09 -4.63 4.87
CA ILE A 55 5.08 -4.96 5.90
C ILE A 55 4.09 -6.00 5.36
N SER A 56 3.64 -5.82 4.12
CA SER A 56 2.74 -6.76 3.45
C SER A 56 3.43 -8.12 3.30
N GLY A 57 4.67 -8.19 2.81
CA GLY A 57 5.44 -9.43 2.73
C GLY A 57 5.49 -10.18 4.05
N TYR A 58 5.85 -9.49 5.14
CA TYR A 58 5.95 -10.07 6.47
C TYR A 58 4.60 -10.53 7.02
N LEU A 59 3.61 -9.62 7.14
CA LEU A 59 2.35 -9.93 7.81
C LEU A 59 1.39 -10.79 6.98
N VAL A 60 1.45 -10.70 5.65
CA VAL A 60 0.60 -11.49 4.75
C VAL A 60 1.10 -12.93 4.66
N THR A 61 2.42 -13.16 4.68
CA THR A 61 2.99 -14.52 4.79
C THR A 61 2.58 -15.20 6.09
N ALA A 62 2.68 -14.48 7.22
CA ALA A 62 2.19 -14.97 8.50
C ALA A 62 0.68 -15.27 8.47
N SER A 63 -0.10 -14.43 7.77
CA SER A 63 -1.54 -14.64 7.59
C SER A 63 -1.85 -15.89 6.76
N LEU A 64 -1.06 -16.19 5.72
CA LEU A 64 -1.25 -17.38 4.88
C LEU A 64 -0.98 -18.65 5.70
N ARG A 65 0.15 -18.70 6.42
CA ARG A 65 0.53 -19.85 7.26
C ARG A 65 -0.50 -20.19 8.34
N ARG A 66 -1.25 -19.21 8.83
CA ARG A 66 -2.30 -19.38 9.85
C ARG A 66 -3.71 -19.66 9.29
N THR A 67 -3.88 -19.65 7.97
CA THR A 67 -5.20 -19.76 7.35
C THR A 67 -5.40 -21.19 6.81
N PRO A 68 -6.60 -21.80 6.94
CA PRO A 68 -6.81 -23.21 6.59
C PRO A 68 -6.71 -23.51 5.09
N SER A 69 -6.92 -22.53 4.21
CA SER A 69 -6.82 -22.71 2.76
C SER A 69 -6.43 -21.42 2.04
N VAL A 70 -5.89 -21.57 0.84
CA VAL A 70 -5.56 -20.44 -0.05
C VAL A 70 -6.80 -19.62 -0.41
N GLY A 71 -7.96 -20.26 -0.56
CA GLY A 71 -9.23 -19.57 -0.82
C GLY A 71 -9.63 -18.61 0.32
N VAL A 72 -9.53 -19.06 1.58
CA VAL A 72 -9.79 -18.19 2.74
C VAL A 72 -8.75 -17.07 2.83
N PHE A 73 -7.50 -17.35 2.46
CA PHE A 73 -6.44 -16.33 2.41
C PHE A 73 -6.79 -15.22 1.41
N LEU A 74 -7.16 -15.59 0.18
CA LEU A 74 -7.57 -14.63 -0.86
C LEU A 74 -8.82 -13.85 -0.45
N ALA A 75 -9.82 -14.51 0.14
CA ALA A 75 -11.01 -13.83 0.66
C ALA A 75 -10.66 -12.76 1.72
N LYS A 76 -9.72 -13.05 2.64
CA LYS A 76 -9.23 -12.07 3.62
C LYS A 76 -8.52 -10.87 2.96
N ARG A 77 -7.87 -11.07 1.81
CA ARG A 77 -7.21 -10.00 1.03
C ARG A 77 -8.23 -9.16 0.26
N LEU A 78 -9.20 -9.80 -0.40
CA LEU A 78 -10.30 -9.13 -1.09
C LEU A 78 -11.09 -8.25 -0.12
N LEU A 79 -11.46 -8.76 1.06
CA LEU A 79 -12.12 -7.98 2.10
C LEU A 79 -11.28 -6.81 2.65
N ARG A 80 -9.95 -6.83 2.46
CA ARG A 80 -9.07 -5.74 2.89
C ARG A 80 -8.97 -4.61 1.86
N ILE A 81 -9.04 -4.94 0.56
CA ILE A 81 -8.80 -4.01 -0.55
C ILE A 81 -10.12 -3.57 -1.20
N ALA A 82 -10.91 -4.53 -1.70
CA ALA A 82 -12.01 -4.23 -2.62
C ALA A 82 -13.09 -3.28 -2.07
N PRO A 83 -13.55 -3.39 -0.81
CA PRO A 83 -14.59 -2.49 -0.29
C PRO A 83 -14.15 -1.03 -0.25
N GLY A 84 -12.96 -0.76 0.32
CA GLY A 84 -12.41 0.59 0.40
C GLY A 84 -12.08 1.16 -0.98
N LEU A 85 -11.52 0.32 -1.88
CA LEU A 85 -11.26 0.71 -3.25
C LEU A 85 -12.55 1.07 -4.00
N LEU A 86 -13.59 0.24 -3.92
CA LEU A 86 -14.87 0.50 -4.56
C LEU A 86 -15.48 1.83 -4.09
N ALA A 87 -15.45 2.09 -2.78
CA ALA A 87 -15.94 3.34 -2.22
C ALA A 87 -15.13 4.54 -2.73
N ALA A 88 -13.80 4.45 -2.75
CA ALA A 88 -12.94 5.51 -3.27
C ALA A 88 -13.17 5.77 -4.76
N LEU A 89 -13.21 4.73 -5.59
CA LEU A 89 -13.45 4.85 -7.03
C LEU A 89 -14.85 5.43 -7.31
N SER A 90 -15.87 5.01 -6.56
CA SER A 90 -17.24 5.52 -6.72
C SER A 90 -17.33 6.99 -6.32
N LEU A 91 -16.72 7.38 -5.20
CA LEU A 91 -16.63 8.79 -4.80
C LEU A 91 -15.90 9.60 -5.87
N THR A 92 -14.75 9.11 -6.34
CA THR A 92 -13.95 9.80 -7.35
C THR A 92 -14.70 9.97 -8.68
N ALA A 93 -15.32 8.91 -9.21
CA ALA A 93 -15.97 8.97 -10.52
C ALA A 93 -17.38 9.58 -10.49
N LEU A 94 -18.16 9.32 -9.45
CA LEU A 94 -19.58 9.68 -9.41
C LEU A 94 -19.86 10.99 -8.66
N VAL A 95 -18.93 11.42 -7.80
CA VAL A 95 -19.08 12.66 -7.01
C VAL A 95 -18.03 13.67 -7.41
N LEU A 96 -16.74 13.34 -7.26
CA LEU A 96 -15.67 14.29 -7.52
C LEU A 96 -15.56 14.64 -9.01
N GLY A 97 -15.60 13.62 -9.87
CA GLY A 97 -15.52 13.75 -11.32
C GLY A 97 -16.44 14.83 -11.90
N PRO A 98 -17.76 14.77 -11.73
CA PRO A 98 -18.67 15.79 -12.26
C PRO A 98 -18.53 17.17 -11.57
N LEU A 99 -17.97 17.25 -10.35
CA LEU A 99 -17.75 18.52 -9.65
C LEU A 99 -16.55 19.30 -10.19
N VAL A 100 -15.54 18.59 -10.73
CA VAL A 100 -14.28 19.19 -11.20
C VAL A 100 -14.05 18.99 -12.69
N SER A 101 -14.97 18.31 -13.39
CA SER A 101 -14.91 18.17 -14.84
C SER A 101 -15.25 19.50 -15.52
N GLY A 102 -14.54 19.82 -16.59
CA GLY A 102 -14.91 20.91 -17.50
C GLY A 102 -16.16 20.64 -18.35
N LEU A 103 -16.78 19.46 -18.23
CA LEU A 103 -17.98 19.08 -18.97
C LEU A 103 -19.26 19.40 -18.19
N PRO A 104 -20.38 19.75 -18.88
CA PRO A 104 -21.69 19.74 -18.26
C PRO A 104 -22.01 18.36 -17.67
N VAL A 105 -22.66 18.31 -16.51
CA VAL A 105 -23.00 17.06 -15.79
C VAL A 105 -23.74 16.06 -16.68
N SER A 106 -24.66 16.52 -17.54
CA SER A 106 -25.38 15.68 -18.50
C SER A 106 -24.46 15.03 -19.54
N ALA A 107 -23.44 15.75 -20.00
CA ALA A 107 -22.45 15.23 -20.94
C ALA A 107 -21.47 14.26 -20.25
N TYR A 108 -21.06 14.58 -19.02
CA TYR A 108 -20.18 13.72 -18.20
C TYR A 108 -20.79 12.32 -17.99
N PHE A 109 -22.08 12.26 -17.64
CA PHE A 109 -22.81 11.01 -17.46
C PHE A 109 -23.46 10.47 -18.74
N GLY A 110 -23.35 11.18 -19.87
CA GLY A 110 -23.89 10.74 -21.16
C GLY A 110 -23.16 9.53 -21.75
N GLY A 111 -21.94 9.24 -21.29
CA GLY A 111 -21.13 8.09 -21.70
C GLY A 111 -20.85 7.10 -20.57
N ALA A 112 -20.29 5.94 -20.93
CA ALA A 112 -19.96 4.88 -19.96
C ALA A 112 -18.65 5.12 -19.18
N ALA A 113 -17.93 6.21 -19.43
CA ALA A 113 -16.59 6.43 -18.90
C ALA A 113 -16.51 6.44 -17.36
N PRO A 114 -17.40 7.12 -16.60
CA PRO A 114 -17.34 7.07 -15.14
C PRO A 114 -17.56 5.65 -14.58
N LEU A 115 -18.49 4.89 -15.17
CA LEU A 115 -18.74 3.50 -14.77
C LEU A 115 -17.55 2.59 -15.13
N LEU A 116 -17.02 2.72 -16.35
CA LEU A 116 -15.86 1.96 -16.80
C LEU A 116 -14.62 2.28 -15.96
N TYR A 117 -14.43 3.53 -15.53
CA TYR A 117 -13.36 3.89 -14.61
C TYR A 117 -13.46 3.09 -13.30
N VAL A 118 -14.65 2.98 -12.71
CA VAL A 118 -14.87 2.20 -11.49
C VAL A 118 -14.60 0.72 -11.75
N LEU A 119 -15.23 0.12 -12.76
CA LEU A 119 -15.13 -1.32 -13.04
C LEU A 119 -13.70 -1.74 -13.41
N LYS A 120 -13.05 -0.97 -14.29
CA LYS A 120 -11.69 -1.25 -14.74
C LYS A 120 -10.69 -1.13 -13.60
N ASN A 121 -10.75 -0.08 -12.78
CA ASN A 121 -9.84 0.08 -11.65
C ASN A 121 -10.15 -0.90 -10.50
N LEU A 122 -11.41 -1.30 -10.30
CA LEU A 122 -11.77 -2.34 -9.33
C LEU A 122 -11.18 -3.70 -9.70
N SER A 123 -10.98 -3.97 -11.00
CA SER A 123 -10.27 -5.17 -11.46
C SER A 123 -8.77 -5.17 -11.11
N LEU A 124 -8.22 -4.02 -10.68
CA LEU A 124 -6.79 -3.75 -10.41
C LEU A 124 -5.88 -3.77 -11.65
N TYR A 125 -6.20 -4.51 -12.70
CA TYR A 125 -5.30 -4.73 -13.84
C TYR A 125 -5.56 -3.77 -15.01
N ALA A 126 -6.81 -3.37 -15.24
CA ALA A 126 -7.18 -2.40 -16.27
C ALA A 126 -7.06 -0.95 -15.74
N VAL A 127 -5.91 -0.56 -15.22
CA VAL A 127 -5.74 0.75 -14.56
C VAL A 127 -6.07 1.88 -15.54
N THR A 128 -7.06 2.69 -15.17
CA THR A 128 -7.51 3.85 -15.94
C THR A 128 -7.26 5.09 -15.09
N TYR A 129 -6.45 6.02 -15.60
CA TYR A 129 -6.04 7.18 -14.83
C TYR A 129 -6.89 8.42 -15.10
N ASP A 130 -7.57 8.49 -16.25
CA ASP A 130 -8.31 9.64 -16.70
C ASP A 130 -9.83 9.48 -16.53
N LEU A 131 -10.51 10.62 -16.44
CA LEU A 131 -11.96 10.76 -16.54
C LEU A 131 -12.26 11.94 -17.48
N PRO A 132 -13.39 11.92 -18.22
CA PRO A 132 -13.68 12.96 -19.20
C PRO A 132 -13.70 14.37 -18.59
N GLY A 133 -12.81 15.24 -19.08
CA GLY A 133 -12.71 16.64 -18.68
C GLY A 133 -12.20 16.90 -17.25
N VAL A 134 -11.79 15.86 -16.51
CA VAL A 134 -11.36 15.97 -15.11
C VAL A 134 -9.87 16.31 -15.04
N PHE A 135 -9.52 17.39 -14.32
CA PHE A 135 -8.14 17.87 -14.13
C PHE A 135 -7.37 18.12 -15.43
N ALA A 136 -8.05 18.56 -16.49
CA ALA A 136 -7.39 18.86 -17.77
C ALA A 136 -6.44 20.07 -17.69
N HIS A 137 -6.65 20.95 -16.70
CA HIS A 137 -5.86 22.18 -16.49
C HIS A 137 -5.06 22.18 -15.18
N ALA A 138 -5.06 21.08 -14.43
CA ALA A 138 -4.25 20.95 -13.23
C ALA A 138 -2.74 20.87 -13.58
N PRO A 139 -1.83 21.24 -12.66
CA PRO A 139 -0.39 21.14 -12.91
C PRO A 139 0.09 19.73 -13.30
N TYR A 140 -0.61 18.70 -12.82
CA TYR A 140 -0.44 17.30 -13.21
C TYR A 140 -1.68 16.81 -13.98
N PRO A 141 -1.77 17.06 -15.30
CA PRO A 141 -3.04 16.96 -16.02
C PRO A 141 -3.46 15.52 -16.30
N ASN A 142 -4.78 15.30 -16.40
CA ASN A 142 -5.42 14.05 -16.86
C ASN A 142 -5.13 12.79 -16.03
N VAL A 143 -4.60 12.93 -14.81
CA VAL A 143 -4.41 11.81 -13.88
C VAL A 143 -5.26 12.05 -12.63
N VAL A 144 -6.35 11.31 -12.52
CA VAL A 144 -7.34 11.41 -11.44
C VAL A 144 -6.84 10.75 -10.16
N ASN A 145 -6.24 9.56 -10.27
CA ASN A 145 -5.72 8.83 -9.12
C ASN A 145 -4.49 8.00 -9.52
N GLY A 146 -3.30 8.61 -9.39
CA GLY A 146 -2.05 7.94 -9.69
C GLY A 146 -1.73 6.81 -8.70
N SER A 147 -2.16 6.91 -7.44
CA SER A 147 -1.85 5.93 -6.38
C SER A 147 -2.31 4.50 -6.68
N LEU A 148 -3.25 4.32 -7.61
CA LEU A 148 -3.79 2.99 -7.97
C LEU A 148 -2.75 2.04 -8.57
N TRP A 149 -1.65 2.56 -9.11
CA TRP A 149 -0.64 1.77 -9.81
C TRP A 149 0.01 0.68 -8.94
N SER A 150 0.14 0.90 -7.63
CA SER A 150 0.83 -0.02 -6.73
C SER A 150 -0.08 -1.16 -6.27
N LEU A 151 -1.40 -0.95 -6.23
CA LEU A 151 -2.38 -1.94 -5.75
C LEU A 151 -2.38 -3.21 -6.61
N ARG A 152 -2.19 -3.05 -7.93
CA ARG A 152 -2.06 -4.20 -8.84
C ARG A 152 -0.82 -5.03 -8.54
N LEU A 153 0.29 -4.39 -8.16
CA LEU A 153 1.53 -5.08 -7.81
C LEU A 153 1.39 -5.78 -6.46
N GLU A 154 0.78 -5.12 -5.48
CA GLU A 154 0.51 -5.71 -4.16
C GLU A 154 -0.40 -6.93 -4.29
N PHE A 155 -1.51 -6.81 -5.01
CA PHE A 155 -2.42 -7.94 -5.21
C PHE A 155 -1.78 -9.07 -6.02
N THR A 156 -0.94 -8.75 -7.01
CA THR A 156 -0.14 -9.76 -7.73
C THR A 156 0.82 -10.49 -6.81
N ALA A 157 1.48 -9.81 -5.87
CA ALA A 157 2.31 -10.44 -4.86
C ALA A 157 1.49 -11.39 -3.96
N TYR A 158 0.25 -11.01 -3.62
CA TYR A 158 -0.66 -11.89 -2.88
C TYR A 158 -1.05 -13.13 -3.69
N LEU A 159 -1.33 -12.99 -4.99
CA LEU A 159 -1.61 -14.12 -5.88
C LEU A 159 -0.39 -15.04 -6.03
N GLY A 160 0.81 -14.48 -6.17
CA GLY A 160 2.05 -15.25 -6.20
C GLY A 160 2.27 -16.04 -4.92
N LEU A 161 2.08 -15.40 -3.76
CA LEU A 161 2.18 -16.06 -2.46
C LEU A 161 1.10 -17.14 -2.26
N ALA A 162 -0.13 -16.89 -2.74
CA ALA A 162 -1.21 -17.87 -2.77
C ALA A 162 -0.86 -19.10 -3.63
N ALA A 163 -0.27 -18.89 -4.81
CA ALA A 163 0.18 -19.96 -5.69
C ALA A 163 1.30 -20.79 -5.03
N LEU A 164 2.31 -20.14 -4.44
CA LEU A 164 3.33 -20.83 -3.63
C LEU A 164 2.70 -21.61 -2.47
N GLY A 165 1.67 -21.06 -1.83
CA GLY A 165 0.91 -21.71 -0.76
C GLY A 165 0.23 -22.98 -1.23
N ALA A 166 -0.45 -22.94 -2.39
CA ALA A 166 -1.10 -24.08 -3.00
C ALA A 166 -0.10 -25.20 -3.35
N LEU A 167 1.09 -24.81 -3.82
CA LEU A 167 2.19 -25.72 -4.15
C LEU A 167 3.00 -26.18 -2.92
N ARG A 168 2.69 -25.70 -1.72
CA ARG A 168 3.44 -25.97 -0.47
C ARG A 168 4.92 -25.54 -0.53
N LEU A 169 5.18 -24.47 -1.28
CA LEU A 169 6.50 -23.87 -1.53
C LEU A 169 6.76 -22.58 -0.73
N VAL A 170 5.89 -22.21 0.20
CA VAL A 170 6.12 -21.08 1.13
C VAL A 170 7.13 -21.49 2.19
N ARG A 171 8.40 -21.62 1.76
CA ARG A 171 9.54 -22.01 2.57
C ARG A 171 10.58 -20.90 2.53
N ALA A 172 11.25 -20.68 3.65
CA ALA A 172 12.25 -19.64 3.79
C ALA A 172 13.32 -19.60 2.67
N PRO A 173 13.96 -20.72 2.25
CA PRO A 173 14.93 -20.68 1.16
C PRO A 173 14.32 -20.38 -0.21
N VAL A 174 13.07 -20.81 -0.48
CA VAL A 174 12.38 -20.49 -1.74
C VAL A 174 12.08 -19.01 -1.81
N LEU A 175 11.53 -18.43 -0.73
CA LEU A 175 11.22 -17.01 -0.67
C LEU A 175 12.49 -16.14 -0.76
N ALA A 176 13.58 -16.55 -0.11
CA ALA A 176 14.86 -15.88 -0.22
C ALA A 176 15.46 -15.99 -1.63
N GLY A 177 15.39 -17.16 -2.27
CA GLY A 177 15.82 -17.34 -3.66
C GLY A 177 15.04 -16.46 -4.63
N LEU A 178 13.71 -16.39 -4.47
CA LEU A 178 12.86 -15.49 -5.25
C LEU A 178 13.17 -14.01 -4.98
N ALA A 179 13.47 -13.65 -3.73
CA ALA A 179 13.91 -12.31 -3.39
C ALA A 179 15.21 -11.97 -4.15
N LEU A 180 16.23 -12.82 -4.08
CA LEU A 180 17.49 -12.62 -4.80
C LEU A 180 17.29 -12.51 -6.32
N LEU A 181 16.39 -13.31 -6.90
CA LEU A 181 16.03 -13.19 -8.32
C LEU A 181 15.37 -11.84 -8.63
N ALA A 182 14.45 -11.36 -7.79
CA ALA A 182 13.82 -10.06 -7.95
C ALA A 182 14.83 -8.91 -7.83
N ALA A 183 15.77 -8.99 -6.87
CA ALA A 183 16.86 -8.01 -6.73
C ALA A 183 17.79 -8.03 -7.95
N GLY A 184 18.18 -9.21 -8.44
CA GLY A 184 19.00 -9.35 -9.64
C GLY A 184 18.33 -8.76 -10.88
N ALA A 185 17.03 -9.03 -11.07
CA ALA A 185 16.25 -8.45 -12.16
C ALA A 185 16.13 -6.93 -12.05
N PHE A 186 15.86 -6.40 -10.85
CA PHE A 186 15.84 -4.96 -10.61
C PHE A 186 17.18 -4.30 -10.96
N LEU A 187 18.28 -4.85 -10.44
CA LEU A 187 19.63 -4.35 -10.71
C LEU A 187 19.97 -4.42 -12.20
N ALA A 188 19.61 -5.51 -12.89
CA ALA A 188 19.85 -5.64 -14.32
C ALA A 188 19.12 -4.55 -15.11
N VAL A 189 17.84 -4.29 -14.82
CA VAL A 189 17.05 -3.25 -15.51
C VAL A 189 17.58 -1.85 -15.21
N HIS A 190 17.92 -1.57 -13.94
CA HIS A 190 18.37 -0.25 -13.51
C HIS A 190 19.79 0.08 -14.00
N LEU A 191 20.74 -0.85 -13.86
CA LEU A 191 22.14 -0.63 -14.27
C LEU A 191 22.31 -0.53 -15.79
N THR A 192 21.41 -1.14 -16.56
CA THR A 192 21.38 -0.99 -18.03
C THR A 192 20.65 0.29 -18.47
N GLY A 193 20.01 1.01 -17.55
CA GLY A 193 19.22 2.20 -17.84
C GLY A 193 18.01 1.94 -18.74
N LEU A 194 17.51 0.70 -18.77
CA LEU A 194 16.36 0.33 -19.60
C LEU A 194 15.06 0.96 -19.09
N ASP A 195 14.94 1.14 -17.79
CA ASP A 195 13.81 1.79 -17.12
C ASP A 195 13.61 3.25 -17.55
N ALA A 196 14.69 3.96 -17.88
CA ALA A 196 14.62 5.32 -18.43
C ALA A 196 14.18 5.36 -19.91
N ARG A 197 14.19 4.21 -20.61
CA ARG A 197 13.99 4.14 -22.07
C ARG A 197 12.64 3.59 -22.50
N SER A 198 11.91 2.88 -21.62
CA SER A 198 10.60 2.34 -21.95
C SER A 198 9.68 2.24 -20.74
N ASP A 199 8.39 2.50 -20.95
CA ASP A 199 7.37 2.37 -19.90
C ASP A 199 7.26 0.95 -19.37
N LEU A 200 7.45 -0.05 -20.25
CA LEU A 200 7.45 -1.46 -19.86
C LEU A 200 8.62 -1.79 -18.94
N ALA A 201 9.84 -1.33 -19.27
CA ALA A 201 11.00 -1.54 -18.41
C ALA A 201 10.89 -0.76 -17.10
N ARG A 202 10.31 0.45 -17.12
CA ARG A 202 9.99 1.21 -15.90
C ARG A 202 9.05 0.42 -15.00
N LEU A 203 7.98 -0.14 -15.56
CA LEU A 203 7.05 -0.99 -14.82
C LEU A 203 7.72 -2.27 -14.30
N ALA A 204 8.59 -2.90 -15.09
CA ALA A 204 9.36 -4.06 -14.67
C ALA A 204 10.33 -3.72 -13.51
N SER A 205 11.02 -2.59 -13.57
CA SER A 205 11.88 -2.08 -12.49
C SER A 205 11.08 -1.87 -11.20
N LEU A 206 9.93 -1.20 -11.29
CA LEU A 206 9.04 -1.01 -10.14
C LEU A 206 8.50 -2.33 -9.60
N ALA A 207 8.11 -3.26 -10.46
CA ALA A 207 7.59 -4.58 -10.05
C ALA A 207 8.66 -5.43 -9.36
N THR A 208 9.89 -5.43 -9.89
CA THR A 208 11.02 -6.20 -9.34
C THR A 208 11.54 -5.62 -8.03
N LEU A 209 11.63 -4.28 -7.91
CA LEU A 209 11.99 -3.62 -6.65
C LEU A 209 10.96 -3.90 -5.54
N ASN A 210 9.68 -3.68 -5.83
CA ASN A 210 8.62 -3.92 -4.84
C ASN A 210 8.43 -5.42 -4.55
N GLY A 211 8.66 -6.28 -5.55
CA GLY A 211 8.73 -7.72 -5.41
C GLY A 211 9.86 -8.16 -4.48
N TRP A 212 11.07 -7.60 -4.65
CA TRP A 212 12.20 -7.79 -3.73
C TRP A 212 11.80 -7.43 -2.29
N LEU A 213 11.27 -6.23 -2.07
CA LEU A 213 10.91 -5.74 -0.74
C LEU A 213 9.85 -6.63 -0.07
N PHE A 214 8.83 -7.05 -0.81
CA PHE A 214 7.81 -7.99 -0.33
C PHE A 214 8.41 -9.36 -0.03
N LEU A 215 9.22 -9.92 -0.92
CA LEU A 215 9.80 -11.25 -0.75
C LEU A 215 10.82 -11.27 0.39
N CYS A 216 11.54 -10.17 0.65
CA CYS A 216 12.36 -10.02 1.86
C CYS A 216 11.50 -10.05 3.12
N GLY A 217 10.40 -9.28 3.16
CA GLY A 217 9.46 -9.34 4.27
C GLY A 217 8.92 -10.76 4.49
N ALA A 218 8.55 -11.45 3.41
CA ALA A 218 8.06 -12.84 3.45
C ALA A 218 9.15 -13.82 3.93
N ALA A 219 10.38 -13.69 3.44
CA ALA A 219 11.50 -14.52 3.86
C ALA A 219 11.85 -14.30 5.34
N LEU A 220 11.86 -13.05 5.81
CA LEU A 220 12.09 -12.72 7.22
C LEU A 220 11.02 -13.33 8.13
N GLU A 221 9.76 -13.37 7.69
CA GLU A 221 8.70 -14.09 8.41
C GLU A 221 8.94 -15.60 8.41
N ALA A 222 9.27 -16.17 7.24
CA ALA A 222 9.45 -17.61 7.09
C ALA A 222 10.67 -18.16 7.86
N PHE A 223 11.74 -17.37 7.96
CA PHE A 223 12.91 -17.63 8.81
C PHE A 223 12.68 -17.27 10.29
N GLU A 224 11.53 -16.67 10.62
CA GLU A 224 11.20 -16.20 11.97
C GLU A 224 12.24 -15.22 12.54
N VAL A 225 12.86 -14.42 11.65
CA VAL A 225 13.90 -13.47 12.02
C VAL A 225 13.32 -12.39 12.92
N LYS A 226 14.07 -12.08 13.97
CA LYS A 226 13.81 -10.96 14.89
C LYS A 226 14.98 -9.99 14.77
N PRO A 227 14.96 -9.08 13.77
CA PRO A 227 16.08 -8.17 13.55
C PRO A 227 16.32 -7.33 14.81
N PRO A 228 17.58 -7.20 15.26
CA PRO A 228 17.91 -6.37 16.41
C PRO A 228 17.67 -4.88 16.08
N ALA A 229 17.39 -4.07 17.09
CA ALA A 229 16.99 -2.66 16.91
C ALA A 229 18.02 -1.81 16.14
N TRP A 230 19.32 -2.13 16.22
CA TRP A 230 20.35 -1.43 15.47
C TRP A 230 20.20 -1.55 13.94
N THR A 231 19.52 -2.59 13.44
CA THR A 231 19.25 -2.72 11.99
C THR A 231 18.34 -1.60 11.48
N ALA A 232 17.51 -1.00 12.34
CA ALA A 232 16.77 0.21 11.99
C ALA A 232 17.72 1.38 11.74
N ILE A 233 18.74 1.55 12.59
CA ILE A 233 19.76 2.60 12.42
C ILE A 233 20.56 2.35 11.13
N ALA A 234 20.97 1.10 10.88
CA ALA A 234 21.67 0.75 9.64
C ALA A 234 20.82 1.06 8.39
N GLY A 235 19.51 0.76 8.42
CA GLY A 235 18.61 1.13 7.34
C GLY A 235 18.48 2.64 7.14
N LEU A 236 18.45 3.42 8.22
CA LEU A 236 18.44 4.89 8.14
C LEU A 236 19.74 5.44 7.55
N VAL A 237 20.89 4.84 7.88
CA VAL A 237 22.20 5.21 7.30
C VAL A 237 22.27 4.91 5.80
N LEU A 238 21.63 3.83 5.34
CA LEU A 238 21.57 3.48 3.92
C LEU A 238 20.53 4.31 3.13
N LEU A 239 19.56 4.92 3.81
CA LEU A 239 18.47 5.65 3.18
C LEU A 239 18.91 6.75 2.21
N PRO A 240 19.94 7.59 2.49
CA PRO A 240 20.42 8.60 1.54
C PRO A 240 21.32 8.06 0.41
N THR A 241 21.44 6.74 0.27
CA THR A 241 22.34 6.09 -0.70
C THR A 241 21.56 5.28 -1.73
N PRO A 242 22.17 4.93 -2.89
CA PRO A 242 21.56 4.01 -3.85
C PRO A 242 21.25 2.62 -3.28
N ALA A 243 21.85 2.26 -2.13
CA ALA A 243 21.67 0.97 -1.46
C ALA A 243 20.51 0.93 -0.45
N TRP A 244 19.67 1.98 -0.38
CA TRP A 244 18.57 2.10 0.59
C TRP A 244 17.66 0.85 0.66
N PHE A 245 17.39 0.23 -0.50
CA PHE A 245 16.48 -0.90 -0.64
C PHE A 245 17.01 -2.20 0.00
N LEU A 246 18.31 -2.26 0.31
CA LEU A 246 18.94 -3.40 1.01
C LEU A 246 18.69 -3.34 2.52
N GLY A 247 18.75 -2.14 3.10
CA GLY A 247 18.54 -1.92 4.54
C GLY A 247 17.07 -1.86 4.96
N LEU A 248 16.19 -1.45 4.04
CA LEU A 248 14.79 -1.19 4.34
C LEU A 248 14.03 -2.39 4.93
N PRO A 249 14.16 -3.64 4.42
CA PRO A 249 13.41 -4.77 4.96
C PRO A 249 13.69 -5.04 6.45
N LEU A 250 14.96 -5.04 6.84
CA LEU A 250 15.37 -5.26 8.22
C LEU A 250 14.93 -4.10 9.12
N ALA A 251 15.09 -2.86 8.67
CA ALA A 251 14.68 -1.68 9.43
C ALA A 251 13.17 -1.66 9.70
N VAL A 252 12.35 -1.93 8.68
CA VAL A 252 10.88 -1.96 8.80
C VAL A 252 10.43 -3.07 9.74
N VAL A 253 11.01 -4.27 9.65
CA VAL A 253 10.64 -5.38 10.56
C VAL A 253 11.13 -5.11 11.99
N ALA A 254 12.34 -4.55 12.17
CA ALA A 254 12.84 -4.15 13.48
C ALA A 254 11.92 -3.14 14.16
N LEU A 255 11.61 -2.03 13.46
CA LEU A 255 10.74 -0.97 13.95
C LEU A 255 9.30 -1.46 14.16
N GLY A 256 8.78 -2.26 13.24
CA GLY A 256 7.40 -2.76 13.29
C GLY A 256 7.17 -3.73 14.44
N ARG A 257 8.22 -4.37 14.96
CA ARG A 257 8.16 -5.25 16.13
C ARG A 257 8.27 -4.51 17.46
N ILE A 258 8.61 -3.22 17.47
CA ILE A 258 8.60 -2.40 18.68
C ILE A 258 7.17 -2.32 19.21
N THR A 259 7.02 -2.49 20.52
CA THR A 259 5.73 -2.36 21.20
C THR A 259 5.26 -0.91 21.14
N ALA A 260 4.04 -0.69 20.69
CA ALA A 260 3.44 0.63 20.58
C ALA A 260 1.96 0.63 21.05
N PRO A 261 1.41 1.79 21.45
CA PRO A 261 -0.01 1.92 21.78
C PRO A 261 -0.90 1.55 20.59
N ARG A 262 -2.04 0.89 20.80
CA ARG A 262 -2.94 0.59 19.67
C ARG A 262 -3.52 1.87 19.10
N LEU A 263 -3.43 2.03 17.78
CA LEU A 263 -4.16 3.07 17.07
C LEU A 263 -5.67 2.78 17.13
N PRO A 264 -6.52 3.80 17.31
CA PRO A 264 -7.97 3.62 17.36
C PRO A 264 -8.58 3.24 16.01
N ALA A 265 -7.87 3.51 14.91
CA ALA A 265 -8.28 3.26 13.54
C ALA A 265 -7.06 2.97 12.63
N ASP A 266 -7.25 2.10 11.65
CA ASP A 266 -6.29 1.87 10.55
C ASP A 266 -6.66 2.82 9.41
N LEU A 267 -6.11 4.03 9.46
CA LEU A 267 -6.36 5.09 8.47
C LEU A 267 -5.44 5.01 7.26
N SER A 268 -4.43 4.11 7.25
CA SER A 268 -3.36 4.17 6.25
C SER A 268 -3.87 3.88 4.84
N TYR A 269 -4.80 2.93 4.70
CA TYR A 269 -5.32 2.55 3.39
C TYR A 269 -6.22 3.65 2.81
N GLY A 270 -7.17 4.16 3.60
CA GLY A 270 -7.96 5.33 3.22
C GLY A 270 -7.07 6.52 2.86
N LEU A 271 -6.11 6.87 3.71
CA LEU A 271 -5.21 8.00 3.44
C LEU A 271 -4.46 7.79 2.11
N TYR A 272 -4.01 6.57 1.81
CA TYR A 272 -3.31 6.24 0.56
C TYR A 272 -4.19 6.39 -0.70
N ILE A 273 -5.43 5.89 -0.69
CA ILE A 273 -6.27 5.84 -1.90
C ILE A 273 -7.07 7.13 -2.14
N TYR A 274 -7.42 7.87 -1.09
CA TYR A 274 -8.20 9.11 -1.20
C TYR A 274 -7.31 10.34 -1.38
N SER A 275 -6.04 10.34 -0.93
CA SER A 275 -5.24 11.57 -0.95
C SER A 275 -4.98 12.12 -2.35
N PHE A 276 -4.64 11.27 -3.32
CA PHE A 276 -4.28 11.72 -4.68
C PHE A 276 -5.40 12.53 -5.37
N PRO A 277 -6.63 12.02 -5.52
CA PRO A 277 -7.70 12.79 -6.15
C PRO A 277 -8.02 14.07 -5.37
N LEU A 278 -7.97 14.03 -4.03
CA LEU A 278 -8.20 15.21 -3.20
C LEU A 278 -7.06 16.24 -3.33
N GLN A 279 -5.82 15.80 -3.49
CA GLN A 279 -4.67 16.67 -3.74
C GLN A 279 -4.71 17.30 -5.14
N GLN A 280 -5.21 16.59 -6.15
CA GLN A 280 -5.46 17.16 -7.48
C GLN A 280 -6.46 18.32 -7.41
N VAL A 281 -7.55 18.19 -6.64
CA VAL A 281 -8.50 19.30 -6.40
C VAL A 281 -7.78 20.50 -5.80
N LEU A 282 -6.96 20.27 -4.77
CA LEU A 282 -6.21 21.35 -4.12
C LEU A 282 -5.20 21.99 -5.08
N ALA A 283 -4.55 21.20 -5.94
CA ALA A 283 -3.55 21.67 -6.90
C ALA A 283 -4.18 22.57 -7.96
N GLU A 284 -5.31 22.16 -8.53
CA GLU A 284 -6.06 22.93 -9.53
C GLU A 284 -6.50 24.30 -9.01
N HIS A 285 -6.72 24.43 -7.69
CA HIS A 285 -7.08 25.69 -7.04
C HIS A 285 -5.89 26.45 -6.45
N GLY A 286 -4.65 26.00 -6.66
CA GLY A 286 -3.44 26.64 -6.11
C GLY A 286 -3.36 26.60 -4.57
N ARG A 287 -4.00 25.61 -3.93
CA ARG A 287 -4.08 25.46 -2.46
C ARG A 287 -3.35 24.23 -1.92
N LEU A 288 -2.67 23.48 -2.79
CA LEU A 288 -2.02 22.23 -2.40
C LEU A 288 -0.76 22.50 -1.58
N ASN A 289 -0.78 22.02 -0.34
CA ASN A 289 0.38 21.86 0.52
C ASN A 289 0.12 20.69 1.48
N LEU A 290 1.11 20.32 2.31
CA LEU A 290 0.97 19.19 3.22
C LEU A 290 -0.19 19.34 4.21
N LEU A 291 -0.36 20.54 4.77
CA LEU A 291 -1.40 20.79 5.77
C LEU A 291 -2.80 20.67 5.15
N THR A 292 -3.03 21.30 3.99
CA THR A 292 -4.32 21.21 3.28
C THR A 292 -4.59 19.79 2.80
N SER A 293 -3.55 19.07 2.36
CA SER A 293 -3.65 17.66 1.97
C SER A 293 -4.14 16.79 3.13
N LEU A 294 -3.51 16.89 4.31
CA LEU A 294 -3.88 16.09 5.48
C LEU A 294 -5.24 16.51 6.04
N ALA A 295 -5.51 17.81 6.12
CA ALA A 295 -6.79 18.33 6.59
C ALA A 295 -7.96 17.83 5.73
N LEU A 296 -7.76 17.72 4.41
CA LEU A 296 -8.78 17.22 3.50
C LEU A 296 -8.84 15.69 3.47
N ALA A 297 -7.70 14.98 3.45
CA ALA A 297 -7.69 13.52 3.26
C ALA A 297 -8.02 12.73 4.53
N LEU A 298 -7.64 13.19 5.72
CA LEU A 298 -7.88 12.46 6.98
C LEU A 298 -9.37 12.22 7.28
N PRO A 299 -10.29 13.19 7.08
CA PRO A 299 -11.72 12.95 7.25
C PRO A 299 -12.25 11.84 6.33
N PHE A 300 -11.83 11.82 5.06
CA PHE A 300 -12.25 10.78 4.11
C PHE A 300 -11.65 9.42 4.46
N ALA A 301 -10.38 9.38 4.88
CA ALA A 301 -9.76 8.17 5.39
C ALA A 301 -10.49 7.61 6.62
N ALA A 302 -10.87 8.48 7.56
CA ALA A 302 -11.64 8.10 8.74
C ALA A 302 -13.05 7.60 8.37
N ALA A 303 -13.75 8.30 7.49
CA ALA A 303 -15.06 7.88 6.99
C ALA A 303 -14.98 6.51 6.31
N SER A 304 -14.00 6.30 5.42
CA SER A 304 -13.73 5.00 4.78
C SER A 304 -13.51 3.90 5.82
N TRP A 305 -12.66 4.16 6.82
CA TRP A 305 -12.37 3.19 7.86
C TRP A 305 -13.63 2.77 8.63
N PHE A 306 -14.39 3.73 9.17
CA PHE A 306 -15.50 3.43 10.06
C PHE A 306 -16.75 2.92 9.31
N LEU A 307 -17.00 3.42 8.10
CA LEU A 307 -18.22 3.12 7.34
C LEU A 307 -18.05 1.94 6.37
N VAL A 308 -16.84 1.68 5.87
CA VAL A 308 -16.61 0.70 4.80
C VAL A 308 -15.64 -0.39 5.22
N GLU A 309 -14.40 -0.03 5.56
CA GLU A 309 -13.33 -1.01 5.75
C GLU A 309 -13.54 -1.83 7.03
N LYS A 310 -13.78 -1.19 8.18
CA LYS A 310 -13.98 -1.88 9.45
C LYS A 310 -15.19 -2.84 9.41
N PRO A 311 -16.37 -2.45 8.87
CA PRO A 311 -17.47 -3.40 8.67
C PRO A 311 -17.09 -4.57 7.76
N ALA A 312 -16.45 -4.33 6.62
CA ALA A 312 -16.04 -5.41 5.72
C ALA A 312 -15.02 -6.36 6.35
N LEU A 313 -14.08 -5.83 7.14
CA LEU A 313 -13.09 -6.62 7.85
C LEU A 313 -13.71 -7.51 8.94
N LYS A 314 -14.85 -7.12 9.54
CA LYS A 314 -15.60 -7.98 10.47
C LYS A 314 -16.15 -9.24 9.79
N LEU A 315 -16.39 -9.20 8.48
CA LEU A 315 -16.86 -10.38 7.71
C LEU A 315 -15.81 -11.50 7.66
N LYS A 316 -14.55 -11.23 7.99
CA LYS A 316 -13.49 -12.26 8.13
C LYS A 316 -13.87 -13.34 9.15
N ALA A 317 -14.65 -12.99 10.18
CA ALA A 317 -15.13 -13.95 11.19
C ALA A 317 -16.12 -14.97 10.63
N ARG A 318 -16.73 -14.71 9.46
CA ARG A 318 -17.66 -15.64 8.79
C ARG A 318 -16.95 -16.63 7.86
N LEU A 319 -15.64 -16.50 7.67
CA LEU A 319 -14.89 -17.39 6.80
C LEU A 319 -14.59 -18.72 7.51
N PRO A 320 -14.56 -19.86 6.79
CA PRO A 320 -14.23 -21.17 7.36
C PRO A 320 -12.90 -21.16 8.12
N GLY A 321 -12.88 -21.77 9.30
CA GLY A 321 -11.69 -21.83 10.17
C GLY A 321 -11.32 -20.51 10.85
N ALA A 322 -12.25 -19.56 10.97
CA ALA A 322 -12.10 -18.46 11.91
C ALA A 322 -12.09 -19.02 13.33
N VAL A 323 -10.91 -19.02 13.98
CA VAL A 323 -10.81 -19.31 15.41
C VAL A 323 -11.63 -18.25 16.14
N SER A 324 -12.70 -18.68 16.80
CA SER A 324 -13.47 -17.81 17.67
C SER A 324 -12.52 -17.32 18.78
N PRO A 325 -12.46 -16.02 19.12
CA PRO A 325 -11.52 -15.50 20.13
C PRO A 325 -11.72 -16.09 21.54
N ALA A 326 -12.73 -16.96 21.73
CA ALA A 326 -13.07 -17.62 22.98
C ALA A 326 -12.32 -18.94 23.25
N SER A 327 -11.39 -19.39 22.38
CA SER A 327 -10.73 -20.70 22.55
C SER A 327 -9.20 -20.67 22.66
N ALA A 328 -8.59 -19.55 23.04
CA ALA A 328 -7.19 -19.59 23.48
C ALA A 328 -7.14 -20.22 24.88
N PRO A 329 -6.41 -21.34 25.09
CA PRO A 329 -6.18 -21.84 26.44
C PRO A 329 -5.47 -20.74 27.23
N VAL A 330 -5.97 -20.49 28.44
CA VAL A 330 -5.23 -19.77 29.46
C VAL A 330 -3.96 -20.58 29.70
N ASP A 331 -2.82 -20.08 29.23
CA ASP A 331 -1.51 -20.66 29.57
C ASP A 331 -1.44 -20.75 31.09
N GLN A 332 -1.50 -21.97 31.58
CA GLN A 332 -1.21 -22.28 32.97
C GLN A 332 0.25 -21.93 33.19
N ALA A 333 0.46 -20.93 34.04
CA ALA A 333 1.76 -20.65 34.62
C ALA A 333 2.30 -21.94 35.24
N LEU A 334 3.51 -22.32 34.83
CA LEU A 334 4.32 -23.30 35.52
C LEU A 334 5.75 -22.75 35.64
N PRO A 335 6.44 -23.11 36.74
CA PRO A 335 7.14 -22.19 37.65
C PRO A 335 8.47 -21.61 37.16
#